data_AF-A0A545T7G1-F1
#
_entry.id   AF-A0A545T7G1-F1
#
_cell.length_a   1.000
_cell.length_b   1.000
_cell.length_c   1.000
_cell.angle_alpha   90.00
_cell.angle_beta   90.00
_cell.angle_gamma   90.00
#
_symmetry.space_group_name_H-M   'P 1'
#
loop_
_entity.id
_entity.type
_entity.pdbx_description
1 polymer ?
#
loop_
_entity_poly.entity_id
_entity_poly.type
_entity_poly.pdbx_seq_one_letter_code
_entity_poly.pdbx_strand_id
1 'polypeptide(L)'
;MRPINKSITLAVAGVVLTCATGFVHAEQVRHFAGKEVADYSQALAVLKSHNHQLKLLLSQKRLTKADLEQIHQMTYTMENAYQKMQQELTSTAEALEALHLASEGESSEKARELAKNYVVKSEQVLITD
;
A
#
# COMPACT_ATOMS: atom_id res chain seq x y z
N MET A 1 -47.20 24.82 -57.27
CA MET A 1 -47.65 26.08 -56.65
C MET A 1 -46.94 26.25 -55.31
N ARG A 2 -46.21 27.35 -55.09
CA ARG A 2 -45.85 27.89 -53.75
C ARG A 2 -47.03 28.78 -53.29
N PRO A 3 -47.38 28.95 -52.00
CA PRO A 3 -46.52 29.68 -51.05
C PRO A 3 -46.65 29.43 -49.51
N ILE A 4 -45.58 29.82 -48.81
CA ILE A 4 -45.48 30.66 -47.58
C ILE A 4 -46.29 30.28 -46.31
N ASN A 5 -45.60 30.23 -45.16
CA ASN A 5 -45.94 30.88 -43.86
C ASN A 5 -44.69 30.79 -42.95
N LYS A 6 -43.84 31.82 -42.84
CA LYS A 6 -43.85 32.98 -41.91
C LYS A 6 -44.03 32.63 -40.42
N SER A 7 -42.91 32.78 -39.70
CA SER A 7 -42.77 33.17 -38.29
C SER A 7 -43.25 32.13 -37.25
N ILE A 8 -42.50 31.83 -36.20
CA ILE A 8 -42.31 32.71 -35.03
C ILE A 8 -41.01 32.31 -34.32
N THR A 9 -40.14 33.31 -34.14
CA THR A 9 -39.04 33.30 -33.19
C THR A 9 -39.62 33.22 -31.77
N LEU A 10 -39.29 32.16 -31.03
CA LEU A 10 -39.50 32.14 -29.58
C LEU A 10 -38.13 32.21 -28.89
N ALA A 11 -37.79 33.41 -28.43
CA ALA A 11 -36.65 33.66 -27.56
C ALA A 11 -36.96 33.08 -26.18
N VAL A 12 -36.28 31.99 -25.79
CA VAL A 12 -36.29 31.52 -24.41
C VAL A 12 -35.11 32.16 -23.70
N ALA A 13 -35.39 33.27 -23.00
CA ALA A 13 -34.48 33.85 -22.03
C ALA A 13 -34.48 32.97 -20.77
N GLY A 14 -33.66 31.91 -20.79
CA GLY A 14 -33.40 31.08 -19.62
C GLY A 14 -32.25 31.69 -18.82
N VAL A 15 -32.59 32.35 -17.70
CA VAL A 15 -31.62 32.76 -16.66
C VAL A 15 -30.98 31.48 -16.11
N VAL A 16 -29.79 31.15 -16.58
CA VAL A 16 -28.97 30.08 -16.00
C VAL A 16 -28.30 30.65 -14.76
N LEU A 17 -28.87 30.32 -13.61
CA LEU A 17 -28.28 30.50 -12.29
C LEU A 17 -26.92 29.82 -12.27
N THR A 18 -25.86 30.61 -12.38
CA THR A 18 -24.48 30.14 -12.34
C THR A 18 -24.16 29.79 -10.88
N CYS A 19 -24.41 28.54 -10.50
CA CYS A 19 -23.80 27.97 -9.31
C CYS A 19 -22.29 28.03 -9.51
N ALA A 20 -21.62 28.96 -8.83
CA ALA A 20 -20.17 28.96 -8.71
C ALA A 20 -19.77 27.67 -7.98
N THR A 21 -19.49 26.62 -8.75
CA THR A 21 -18.79 25.45 -8.25
C THR A 21 -17.39 25.90 -7.88
N GLY A 22 -17.18 26.11 -6.58
CA GLY A 22 -15.85 26.26 -6.04
C GLY A 22 -15.05 25.03 -6.44
N PHE A 23 -14.11 25.20 -7.37
CA PHE A 23 -13.09 24.21 -7.63
C PHE A 23 -12.25 24.10 -6.36
N VAL A 24 -12.62 23.18 -5.46
CA VAL A 24 -11.67 22.65 -4.49
C VAL A 24 -10.64 21.92 -5.34
N HIS A 25 -9.54 22.61 -5.62
CA HIS A 25 -8.37 22.02 -6.23
C HIS A 25 -7.92 20.93 -5.26
N ALA A 26 -8.31 19.67 -5.54
CA ALA A 26 -7.66 18.53 -4.93
C ALA A 26 -6.22 18.62 -5.42
N GLU A 27 -5.35 19.18 -4.58
CA GLU A 27 -3.91 19.14 -4.79
C GLU A 27 -3.59 17.70 -5.16
N GLN A 28 -3.12 17.51 -6.39
CA GLN A 28 -2.80 16.22 -6.97
C GLN A 28 -2.08 15.40 -5.90
N VAL A 29 -2.71 14.32 -5.44
CA VAL A 29 -2.15 13.44 -4.40
C VAL A 29 -0.78 13.02 -4.88
N ARG A 30 0.26 13.68 -4.37
CA ARG A 30 1.64 13.31 -4.66
C ARG A 30 1.87 12.03 -3.90
N HIS A 31 1.76 10.90 -4.61
CA HIS A 31 2.13 9.60 -4.07
C HIS A 31 3.61 9.69 -3.66
N PHE A 32 3.85 9.74 -2.36
CA PHE A 32 5.20 9.70 -1.81
C PHE A 32 5.73 8.28 -1.96
N ALA A 33 6.89 8.12 -2.57
CA ALA A 33 7.55 6.82 -2.61
C ALA A 33 8.11 6.53 -1.21
N GLY A 34 7.50 5.58 -0.49
CA GLY A 34 8.04 5.08 0.77
C GLY A 34 9.47 4.56 0.61
N LYS A 35 10.24 4.50 1.70
CA LYS A 35 11.62 3.97 1.64
C LYS A 35 11.62 2.51 1.16
N GLU A 36 12.64 2.14 0.41
CA GLU A 36 12.88 0.74 0.05
C GLU A 36 13.20 -0.10 1.28
N VAL A 37 12.70 -1.34 1.29
CA VAL A 37 12.89 -2.31 2.38
C VAL A 37 13.38 -3.63 1.77
N ALA A 38 14.63 -3.97 2.04
CA ALA A 38 15.38 -5.02 1.37
C ALA A 38 15.09 -6.44 1.89
N ASP A 39 14.81 -6.59 3.20
CA ASP A 39 14.61 -7.88 3.88
C ASP A 39 13.64 -7.78 5.07
N TYR A 40 13.30 -8.92 5.68
CA TYR A 40 12.36 -9.01 6.80
C TYR A 40 12.86 -8.28 8.07
N SER A 41 14.16 -8.36 8.35
CA SER A 41 14.77 -7.70 9.51
C SER A 41 14.66 -6.18 9.40
N GLN A 42 14.99 -5.65 8.22
CA GLN A 42 14.84 -4.23 7.92
C GLN A 42 13.37 -3.81 7.97
N ALA A 43 12.45 -4.63 7.47
CA ALA A 43 11.02 -4.36 7.56
C ALA A 43 10.55 -4.23 9.01
N LEU A 44 10.96 -5.18 9.87
CA LEU A 44 10.65 -5.15 11.30
C LEU A 44 11.23 -3.90 11.98
N ALA A 45 12.49 -3.55 11.69
CA ALA A 45 13.14 -2.36 12.21
C ALA A 45 12.42 -1.06 11.79
N VAL A 46 12.02 -0.98 10.52
CA VAL A 46 11.21 0.13 9.97
C VAL A 46 9.90 0.25 10.76
N LEU A 47 9.15 -0.85 10.91
CA LEU A 47 7.88 -0.83 11.63
C LEU A 47 8.04 -0.45 13.10
N LYS A 48 9.05 -0.99 13.81
CA LYS A 48 9.34 -0.63 15.21
C LYS A 48 9.61 0.87 15.36
N SER A 49 10.48 1.41 14.51
CA SER A 49 10.84 2.83 14.53
C SER A 49 9.65 3.74 14.23
N HIS A 50 8.90 3.44 13.17
CA HIS A 50 7.75 4.27 12.77
C HIS A 50 6.59 4.14 13.76
N ASN A 51 6.37 2.96 14.36
CA ASN A 51 5.39 2.81 15.44
C ASN A 51 5.76 3.64 16.68
N HIS A 52 7.05 3.74 17.02
CA HIS A 52 7.50 4.64 18.08
C HIS A 52 7.19 6.10 17.74
N GLN A 53 7.51 6.55 16.53
CA GLN A 53 7.21 7.91 16.06
C GLN A 53 5.70 8.20 16.05
N LEU A 54 4.89 7.25 15.57
CA LEU A 54 3.43 7.38 15.54
C LEU A 54 2.85 7.53 16.96
N LYS A 55 3.36 6.76 17.93
CA LYS A 55 2.98 6.90 19.35
C LYS A 55 3.29 8.30 19.88
N LEU A 56 4.42 8.90 19.50
CA LEU A 56 4.76 10.27 19.89
C LEU A 56 3.78 11.28 19.29
N LEU A 57 3.43 11.16 18.01
CA LEU A 57 2.42 12.02 17.38
C LEU A 57 1.05 11.90 18.05
N LEU A 58 0.66 10.68 18.41
CA LEU A 58 -0.62 10.41 19.09
C LEU A 58 -0.67 10.88 20.55
N SER A 59 0.46 11.24 21.16
CA SER A 59 0.48 11.82 22.52
C SER A 59 0.01 13.29 22.57
N GLN A 60 -0.13 13.92 21.41
CA GLN A 60 -0.59 15.30 21.29
C GLN A 60 -2.10 15.42 21.57
N LYS A 61 -2.55 16.57 22.10
CA LYS A 61 -3.98 16.81 22.37
C LYS A 61 -4.84 16.84 21.09
N ARG A 62 -4.28 17.30 19.97
CA ARG A 62 -4.94 17.36 18.65
C ARG A 62 -3.86 17.23 17.59
N LEU A 63 -4.15 16.52 16.51
CA LEU A 63 -3.29 16.45 15.34
C LEU A 63 -3.50 17.68 14.46
N THR A 64 -2.42 18.31 14.04
CA THR A 64 -2.41 19.38 13.05
C THR A 64 -2.44 18.80 11.63
N LYS A 65 -2.64 19.65 10.61
CA LYS A 65 -2.50 19.22 9.20
C LYS A 65 -1.10 18.70 8.89
N ALA A 66 -0.06 19.28 9.50
CA ALA A 66 1.31 18.84 9.31
C ALA A 66 1.55 17.45 9.93
N ASP A 67 0.96 17.16 11.09
CA ASP A 67 1.04 15.82 11.69
C ASP A 67 0.35 14.78 10.80
N LEU A 68 -0.79 15.11 10.19
CA LEU A 68 -1.50 14.22 9.27
C LEU A 68 -0.68 13.92 8.00
N GLU A 69 -0.03 14.93 7.43
CA GLU A 69 0.89 14.76 6.29
C GLU A 69 2.08 13.87 6.68
N GLN A 70 2.65 14.09 7.87
CA GLN A 70 3.74 13.25 8.38
C GLN A 70 3.30 11.79 8.56
N ILE A 71 2.12 11.56 9.15
CA ILE A 71 1.54 10.21 9.29
C ILE A 71 1.37 9.58 7.91
N HIS A 72 0.84 10.30 6.93
CA HIS A 72 0.66 9.79 5.56
C HIS A 72 2.00 9.35 4.94
N GLN A 73 3.04 10.17 5.02
CA GLN A 73 4.37 9.82 4.51
C GLN A 73 4.98 8.61 5.23
N MET A 74 4.84 8.55 6.55
CA MET A 74 5.28 7.40 7.36
C MET A 74 4.56 6.12 6.91
N THR A 75 3.25 6.19 6.65
CA THR A 75 2.46 5.02 6.27
C THR A 75 2.89 4.41 4.94
N TYR A 76 3.33 5.19 3.95
CA TYR A 76 3.90 4.61 2.71
C TYR A 76 5.14 3.75 2.96
N THR A 77 6.00 4.17 3.88
CA THR A 77 7.20 3.39 4.23
C THR A 77 6.83 2.14 5.03
N MET A 78 5.81 2.22 5.88
CA MET A 78 5.29 1.07 6.62
C MET A 78 4.59 0.06 5.70
N GLU A 79 3.89 0.52 4.66
CA GLU A 79 3.28 -0.33 3.63
C GLU A 79 4.34 -1.14 2.89
N ASN A 80 5.43 -0.50 2.45
CA ASN A 80 6.56 -1.21 1.85
C ASN A 80 7.14 -2.29 2.78
N ALA A 81 7.25 -1.98 4.08
CA ALA A 81 7.73 -2.95 5.06
C ALA A 81 6.77 -4.14 5.22
N TYR A 82 5.46 -3.90 5.33
CA TYR A 82 4.48 -5.00 5.41
C TYR A 82 4.44 -5.84 4.14
N GLN A 83 4.51 -5.21 2.97
CA GLN A 83 4.59 -5.93 1.69
C GLN A 83 5.83 -6.83 1.66
N LYS A 84 6.98 -6.33 2.11
CA LYS A 84 8.21 -7.11 2.18
C LYS A 84 8.08 -8.29 3.16
N MET A 85 7.50 -8.06 4.35
CA MET A 85 7.26 -9.15 5.30
C MET A 85 6.35 -10.23 4.73
N GLN A 86 5.28 -9.84 4.04
CA GLN A 86 4.37 -10.78 3.40
C GLN A 86 5.09 -11.61 2.33
N GLN A 87 5.91 -10.98 1.48
CA GLN A 87 6.68 -11.68 0.44
C GLN A 87 7.62 -12.74 1.04
N GLU A 88 8.37 -12.39 2.09
CA GLU A 88 9.31 -13.30 2.74
C GLU A 88 8.60 -14.45 3.47
N LEU A 89 7.45 -14.17 4.13
CA LEU A 89 6.63 -15.21 4.76
C LEU A 89 6.05 -16.17 3.72
N THR A 90 5.52 -15.66 2.62
CA THR A 90 5.03 -16.50 1.50
C THR A 90 6.15 -17.36 0.95
N SER A 91 7.32 -16.78 0.66
CA SER A 91 8.46 -17.56 0.14
C SER A 91 8.95 -18.63 1.13
N THR A 92 8.87 -18.35 2.43
CA THR A 92 9.21 -19.33 3.48
C THR A 92 8.18 -20.47 3.53
N ALA A 93 6.90 -20.16 3.42
CA ALA A 93 5.82 -21.15 3.38
C ALA A 93 5.93 -22.05 2.14
N GLU A 94 6.21 -21.47 0.97
CA GLU A 94 6.47 -22.23 -0.27
C GLU A 94 7.67 -23.18 -0.13
N ALA A 95 8.75 -22.73 0.51
CA ALA A 95 9.91 -23.58 0.76
C ALA A 95 9.59 -24.73 1.73
N LEU A 96 8.75 -24.48 2.74
CA LEU A 96 8.28 -25.53 3.66
C LEU A 96 7.41 -26.56 2.94
N GLU A 97 6.49 -26.11 2.09
CA GLU A 97 5.62 -27.01 1.33
C GLU A 97 6.43 -27.89 0.38
N ALA A 98 7.41 -27.32 -0.33
CA ALA A 98 8.29 -28.11 -1.19
C ALA A 98 9.04 -29.20 -0.40
N LEU A 99 9.54 -28.86 0.79
CA LEU A 99 10.16 -29.84 1.68
C LEU A 99 9.16 -30.92 2.11
N HIS A 100 7.95 -30.52 2.50
CA HIS A 100 6.89 -31.44 2.91
C HIS A 100 6.61 -32.46 1.81
N LEU A 101 6.30 -32.03 0.60
CA LEU A 101 6.02 -32.90 -0.54
C LEU A 101 7.20 -33.85 -0.85
N ALA A 102 8.44 -33.35 -0.85
CA ALA A 102 9.61 -34.18 -1.09
C ALA A 102 9.82 -35.25 -0.01
N SER A 103 9.41 -34.96 1.23
CA SER A 103 9.49 -35.88 2.36
C SER A 103 8.47 -37.02 2.31
N GLU A 104 7.40 -36.90 1.51
CA GLU A 104 6.33 -37.91 1.40
C GLU A 104 6.70 -39.11 0.51
N GLY A 105 7.79 -39.03 -0.25
CA GLY A 105 8.25 -40.18 -1.02
C GLY A 105 9.04 -39.89 -2.29
N GLU A 106 9.33 -38.63 -2.63
CA GLU A 106 10.09 -38.31 -3.85
C GLU A 106 11.56 -38.75 -3.74
N SER A 107 12.30 -38.28 -2.73
CA SER A 107 13.73 -38.61 -2.52
C SER A 107 14.27 -38.08 -1.20
N SER A 108 15.00 -38.91 -0.45
CA SER A 108 15.70 -38.49 0.77
C SER A 108 16.76 -37.42 0.51
N GLU A 109 17.42 -37.44 -0.65
CA GLU A 109 18.40 -36.43 -1.03
C GLU A 109 17.72 -35.10 -1.33
N LYS A 110 16.58 -35.14 -2.05
CA LYS A 110 15.81 -33.93 -2.38
C LYS A 110 15.23 -33.27 -1.12
N ALA A 111 14.66 -34.07 -0.22
CA ALA A 111 14.19 -33.58 1.06
C ALA A 111 15.31 -32.90 1.86
N ARG A 112 16.53 -33.44 1.86
CA ARG A 112 17.68 -32.82 2.53
C ARG A 112 18.07 -31.47 1.91
N GLU A 113 18.06 -31.35 0.58
CA GLU A 113 18.36 -30.09 -0.09
C GLU A 113 17.31 -29.02 0.22
N LEU A 114 16.02 -29.37 0.10
CA LEU A 114 14.91 -28.45 0.37
C LEU A 114 14.85 -28.04 1.85
N ALA A 115 15.21 -28.95 2.77
CA ALA A 115 15.32 -28.64 4.19
C ALA A 115 16.33 -27.53 4.46
N LYS A 116 17.51 -27.57 3.81
CA LYS A 116 18.53 -26.51 3.97
C LYS A 116 17.99 -25.15 3.50
N ASN A 117 17.31 -25.12 2.35
CA ASN A 117 16.73 -23.89 1.83
C ASN A 117 15.62 -23.35 2.75
N TYR A 118 14.73 -24.22 3.23
CA TYR A 118 13.70 -23.84 4.19
C TYR A 118 14.30 -23.26 5.47
N VAL A 119 15.30 -23.93 6.06
CA VAL A 119 15.95 -23.45 7.30
C VAL A 119 16.50 -22.04 7.11
N VAL A 120 17.27 -21.78 6.05
CA VAL A 120 17.83 -20.44 5.76
C VAL A 120 16.74 -19.39 5.65
N LYS A 121 15.63 -19.68 4.95
CA LYS A 121 14.50 -18.74 4.82
C LYS A 121 13.77 -18.54 6.15
N SER A 122 13.55 -19.62 6.90
CA SER A 122 12.88 -19.59 8.20
C SER A 122 13.65 -18.76 9.21
N GLU A 123 14.99 -18.84 9.24
CA GLU A 123 15.84 -18.04 10.12
C GLU A 123 15.70 -16.53 9.84
N GLN A 124 15.43 -16.13 8.61
CA GLN A 124 15.22 -14.72 8.24
C GLN A 124 13.89 -14.16 8.75
N VAL A 125 12.85 -14.99 8.88
CA VAL A 125 11.51 -14.55 9.32
C VAL A 125 11.20 -14.87 10.78
N LEU A 126 11.96 -15.78 11.40
CA LEU A 126 11.85 -16.16 12.81
C LEU A 126 12.75 -15.32 13.72
N ILE A 127 13.13 -14.11 13.28
CA ILE A 127 13.93 -13.19 14.10
C ILE A 127 13.18 -12.94 15.42
N THR A 128 13.79 -13.41 16.51
CA THR A 128 13.36 -13.19 17.88
C THR A 128 14.36 -12.20 18.51
N ASP A 129 13.84 -11.12 19.08
CA ASP A 129 14.65 -10.20 19.90
C ASP A 129 14.99 -10.84 21.26
#